data_AF-A0A8C4HIW6-F1
#
_entry.id   AF-A0A8C4HIW6-F1
#
_cell.length_a   1.000
_cell.length_b   1.000
_cell.length_c   1.000
_cell.angle_alpha   90.00
_cell.angle_beta   90.00
_cell.angle_gamma   90.00
#
_symmetry.space_group_name_H-M   'P 1'
#
loop_
_entity.id
_entity.type
_entity.pdbx_description
1 polymer ?
#
loop_
_entity_poly.entity_id
_entity_poly.type
_entity_poly.pdbx_seq_one_letter_code
_entity_poly.pdbx_strand_id
1 'polypeptide(L)'
;MASSHTDASLKILTKDIHEFLDDFYKIYGSFIPLQKSDVLRHLKKRFNVDFTDRKNIIFTEVTKYRTVVIQNSVPSFRVVYKKHTLTLDDLSTLADQNWLNDQVMNMYGELIMESALHKVHFLNSFFHRQLMTKGYDGVKRWTKQVDLFSKSLLLVPIHLEVHWCLVTADIVKKKICLYDSQGNALQKVNILKYLMTEAKEKKQTAFESGWAKIPQQTNENDCGVFVLEYSRCLALGEPLQFSQKDIPKIRKRIYKELCDCKLYEQG
;
A
#
# COMPACT_ATOMS: atom_id res chain seq x y z
N MET A 1 -18.30 31.78 -38.02
CA MET A 1 -17.95 30.40 -38.41
C MET A 1 -16.85 29.76 -37.56
N ALA A 2 -16.18 30.49 -36.65
CA ALA A 2 -15.17 29.89 -35.75
C ALA A 2 -15.76 29.12 -34.55
N SER A 3 -16.98 29.43 -34.07
CA SER A 3 -17.51 28.84 -32.83
C SER A 3 -18.03 27.40 -32.97
N SER A 4 -18.40 26.95 -34.17
CA SER A 4 -18.92 25.58 -34.38
C SER A 4 -17.83 24.52 -34.35
N HIS A 5 -16.62 24.84 -34.83
CA HIS A 5 -15.47 23.93 -34.78
C HIS A 5 -14.91 23.76 -33.37
N THR A 6 -14.87 24.83 -32.58
CA THR A 6 -14.43 24.77 -31.17
C THR A 6 -15.42 24.00 -30.30
N ASP A 7 -16.73 24.17 -30.53
CA ASP A 7 -17.78 23.45 -29.80
C ASP A 7 -17.80 21.95 -30.15
N ALA A 8 -17.63 21.59 -31.42
CA ALA A 8 -17.47 20.20 -31.84
C ALA A 8 -16.21 19.54 -31.23
N SER A 9 -15.08 20.26 -31.19
CA SER A 9 -13.85 19.79 -30.55
C SER A 9 -14.00 19.60 -29.04
N LEU A 10 -14.77 20.45 -28.37
CA LEU A 10 -15.01 20.35 -26.93
C LEU A 10 -15.90 19.15 -26.59
N LYS A 11 -16.94 18.89 -27.39
CA LYS A 11 -17.83 17.72 -27.21
C LYS A 11 -17.08 16.40 -27.35
N ILE A 12 -16.18 16.30 -28.34
CA ILE A 12 -15.32 15.12 -28.53
C ILE A 12 -14.42 14.92 -27.31
N LEU A 13 -13.80 16.00 -26.81
CA LEU A 13 -12.94 15.96 -25.63
C LEU A 13 -13.70 15.52 -24.38
N THR A 14 -14.89 16.08 -24.13
CA THR A 14 -15.74 15.71 -22.99
C THR A 14 -16.14 14.24 -23.04
N LYS A 15 -16.56 13.74 -24.22
CA LYS A 15 -16.92 12.34 -24.39
C LYS A 15 -15.75 11.40 -24.08
N ASP A 16 -14.56 11.72 -24.59
CA ASP A 16 -13.36 10.90 -24.37
C ASP A 16 -12.93 10.90 -22.88
N ILE A 17 -13.06 12.05 -22.19
CA ILE A 17 -12.86 12.12 -20.73
C ILE A 17 -13.85 11.21 -19.99
N HIS A 18 -15.13 11.23 -20.37
CA HIS A 18 -16.15 10.40 -19.71
C HIS A 18 -15.92 8.91 -19.95
N GLU A 19 -15.63 8.50 -21.19
CA GLU A 19 -15.30 7.11 -21.54
C GLU A 19 -14.08 6.61 -20.73
N PHE A 20 -13.02 7.42 -20.66
CA PHE A 20 -11.85 7.12 -19.84
C PHE A 20 -12.21 6.95 -18.35
N LEU A 21 -13.02 7.85 -17.80
CA LEU A 21 -13.41 7.81 -16.39
C LEU A 21 -14.32 6.62 -16.08
N ASP A 22 -15.20 6.23 -17.00
CA ASP A 22 -16.03 5.03 -16.87
C ASP A 22 -15.19 3.77 -16.82
N ASP A 23 -14.25 3.62 -17.76
CA ASP A 23 -13.38 2.45 -17.79
C ASP A 23 -12.46 2.43 -16.56
N PHE A 24 -11.96 3.59 -16.14
CA PHE A 24 -11.22 3.71 -14.88
C PHE A 24 -12.06 3.25 -13.69
N TYR A 25 -13.32 3.69 -13.60
CA TYR A 25 -14.21 3.34 -12.50
C TYR A 25 -14.58 1.85 -12.50
N LYS A 26 -14.77 1.23 -13.68
CA LYS A 26 -15.01 -0.22 -13.79
C LYS A 26 -13.81 -1.04 -13.31
N ILE A 27 -12.59 -0.58 -13.61
CA ILE A 27 -11.36 -1.28 -13.22
C ILE A 27 -11.10 -1.15 -11.72
N TYR A 28 -11.25 0.05 -11.16
CA TYR A 28 -10.83 0.36 -9.79
C TYR A 28 -11.98 0.42 -8.79
N GLY A 29 -13.23 0.40 -9.23
CA GLY A 29 -14.42 0.54 -8.39
C GLY A 29 -14.57 1.92 -7.71
N SER A 30 -13.59 2.81 -7.89
CA SER A 30 -13.53 4.13 -7.27
C SER A 30 -12.57 5.05 -8.02
N PHE A 31 -12.73 6.36 -7.81
CA PHE A 31 -11.78 7.37 -8.27
C PHE A 31 -10.65 7.66 -7.27
N ILE A 32 -10.58 6.95 -6.13
CA ILE A 32 -9.49 7.10 -5.14
C ILE A 32 -8.10 7.03 -5.79
N PRO A 33 -7.75 6.02 -6.62
CA PRO A 33 -6.41 5.92 -7.21
C PRO A 33 -6.17 6.91 -8.35
N LEU A 34 -7.18 7.65 -8.83
CA LEU A 34 -7.06 8.53 -9.99
C LEU A 34 -6.10 9.69 -9.73
N GLN A 35 -5.13 9.89 -10.63
CA GLN A 35 -4.24 11.04 -10.64
C GLN A 35 -4.59 12.01 -11.77
N LYS A 36 -4.31 13.29 -11.55
CA LYS A 36 -4.44 14.34 -12.59
C LYS A 36 -3.63 14.00 -13.84
N SER A 37 -2.46 13.39 -13.66
CA SER A 37 -1.58 12.93 -14.72
C SER A 37 -2.19 11.81 -15.57
N ASP A 38 -3.09 10.98 -15.02
CA ASP A 38 -3.67 9.86 -15.77
C ASP A 38 -4.59 10.35 -16.89
N VAL A 39 -5.47 11.32 -16.57
CA VAL A 39 -6.35 11.96 -17.55
C VAL A 39 -5.53 12.66 -18.63
N LEU A 40 -4.54 13.47 -18.24
CA LEU A 40 -3.71 14.19 -19.19
C LEU A 40 -2.89 13.25 -20.09
N ARG A 41 -2.37 12.14 -19.53
CA ARG A 41 -1.63 11.13 -20.27
C ARG A 41 -2.53 10.38 -21.25
N HIS A 42 -3.75 10.03 -20.85
CA HIS A 42 -4.76 9.44 -21.72
C HIS A 42 -5.05 10.36 -22.91
N LEU A 43 -5.42 11.61 -22.64
CA LEU A 43 -5.74 12.60 -23.67
C LEU A 43 -4.55 12.87 -24.60
N LYS A 44 -3.34 13.03 -24.06
CA LYS A 44 -2.13 13.20 -24.87
C LYS A 44 -1.89 12.00 -25.79
N LYS A 45 -2.04 10.78 -25.29
CA LYS A 45 -1.89 9.55 -26.08
C LYS A 45 -2.97 9.45 -27.16
N ARG A 46 -4.21 9.82 -26.84
CA ARG A 46 -5.37 9.68 -27.72
C ARG A 46 -5.38 10.67 -28.87
N PHE A 47 -5.06 11.94 -28.58
CA PHE A 47 -5.14 13.04 -29.54
C PHE A 47 -3.77 13.47 -30.09
N ASN A 48 -2.68 12.93 -29.54
CA ASN A 48 -1.31 13.34 -29.87
C ASN A 48 -1.06 14.85 -29.70
N VAL A 49 -1.68 15.45 -28.68
CA VAL A 49 -1.65 16.90 -28.38
C VAL A 49 -1.34 17.12 -26.89
N ASP A 50 -0.61 18.18 -26.57
CA ASP A 50 -0.44 18.62 -25.18
C ASP A 50 -1.68 19.42 -24.72
N PHE A 51 -2.25 19.04 -23.58
CA PHE A 51 -3.43 19.66 -23.00
C PHE A 51 -3.11 20.53 -21.78
N THR A 52 -1.84 20.89 -21.58
CA THR A 52 -1.39 21.68 -20.42
C THR A 52 -2.14 23.00 -20.27
N ASP A 53 -2.39 23.71 -21.37
CA ASP A 53 -3.11 24.99 -21.36
C ASP A 53 -4.63 24.83 -21.09
N ARG A 54 -5.16 23.61 -21.22
CA ARG A 54 -6.57 23.27 -21.03
C ARG A 54 -6.85 22.50 -19.74
N LYS A 55 -5.87 22.39 -18.84
CA LYS A 55 -5.97 21.64 -17.56
C LYS A 55 -7.20 22.02 -16.76
N ASN A 56 -7.51 23.31 -16.64
CA ASN A 56 -8.64 23.77 -15.84
C ASN A 56 -9.98 23.24 -16.38
N ILE A 57 -10.21 23.36 -17.69
CA ILE A 57 -11.42 22.87 -18.36
C ILE A 57 -11.57 21.36 -18.17
N ILE A 58 -10.47 20.62 -18.37
CA ILE A 58 -10.45 19.16 -18.22
C ILE A 58 -10.78 18.76 -16.78
N PHE A 59 -10.15 19.38 -15.78
CA PHE A 59 -10.38 18.99 -14.39
C PHE A 59 -11.75 19.44 -13.87
N THR A 60 -12.31 20.54 -14.39
CA THR A 60 -13.71 20.89 -14.15
C THR A 60 -14.65 19.80 -14.66
N GLU A 61 -14.43 19.31 -15.89
CA GLU A 61 -15.25 18.25 -16.46
C GLU A 61 -15.09 16.91 -15.71
N VAL A 62 -13.85 16.54 -15.35
CA VAL A 62 -13.60 15.37 -14.50
C VAL A 62 -14.34 15.48 -13.17
N THR A 63 -14.32 16.66 -12.54
CA THR A 63 -14.99 16.87 -11.25
C THR A 63 -16.51 16.72 -11.40
N LYS A 64 -17.08 17.32 -12.45
CA LYS A 64 -18.50 17.20 -12.78
C LYS A 64 -18.91 15.75 -13.00
N TYR A 65 -18.12 15.00 -13.79
CA TYR A 65 -18.43 13.60 -14.09
C TYR A 65 -18.38 12.70 -12.86
N ARG A 66 -17.37 12.88 -12.00
CA ARG A 66 -17.24 12.11 -10.75
C ARG A 66 -18.48 12.23 -9.87
N THR A 67 -19.06 13.43 -9.77
CA THR A 67 -20.29 13.66 -9.00
C THR A 67 -21.48 12.88 -9.55
N VAL A 68 -21.58 12.72 -10.88
CA VAL A 68 -22.65 11.95 -11.54
C VAL A 68 -22.46 10.46 -11.33
N VAL A 69 -21.25 9.93 -11.51
CA VAL A 69 -20.98 8.49 -11.39
C VAL A 69 -21.14 7.99 -9.96
N ILE A 70 -20.76 8.78 -8.95
CA ILE A 70 -20.91 8.39 -7.54
C ILE A 70 -22.39 8.16 -7.16
N GLN A 71 -23.34 8.77 -7.87
CA GLN A 71 -24.78 8.54 -7.66
C GLN A 71 -25.25 7.19 -8.20
N ASN A 72 -24.50 6.57 -9.11
CA ASN A 72 -24.78 5.26 -9.69
C ASN A 72 -24.00 4.20 -8.90
N SER A 73 -24.65 3.60 -7.90
CA SER A 73 -24.06 2.52 -7.11
C SER A 73 -23.63 1.34 -8.00
N VAL A 74 -22.36 0.96 -7.95
CA VAL A 74 -21.88 -0.29 -8.55
C VAL A 74 -22.08 -1.42 -7.54
N PRO A 75 -22.86 -2.47 -7.87
CA PRO A 75 -23.02 -3.60 -6.97
C PRO A 75 -21.70 -4.38 -6.84
N SER A 76 -21.24 -4.56 -5.60
CA SER A 76 -20.31 -5.63 -5.19
C SER A 76 -18.90 -5.66 -5.83
N PHE A 77 -18.27 -4.52 -6.07
CA PHE A 77 -16.86 -4.50 -6.49
C PHE A 77 -15.96 -5.16 -5.44
N ARG A 78 -15.13 -6.09 -5.90
CA ARG A 78 -14.15 -6.82 -5.09
C ARG A 78 -12.90 -7.11 -5.91
N VAL A 79 -11.75 -7.12 -5.25
CA VAL A 79 -10.49 -7.60 -5.80
C VAL A 79 -10.14 -8.90 -5.11
N VAL A 80 -9.88 -9.96 -5.89
CA VAL A 80 -9.50 -11.27 -5.37
C VAL A 80 -8.09 -11.59 -5.84
N TYR A 81 -7.19 -11.87 -4.90
CA TYR A 81 -5.83 -12.29 -5.18
C TYR A 81 -5.41 -13.42 -4.24
N LYS A 82 -5.17 -14.60 -4.82
CA LYS A 82 -4.92 -15.83 -4.06
C LYS A 82 -6.04 -16.08 -3.05
N LYS A 83 -5.72 -16.06 -1.75
CA LYS A 83 -6.65 -16.24 -0.64
C LYS A 83 -7.25 -14.94 -0.10
N HIS A 84 -6.83 -13.79 -0.63
CA HIS A 84 -7.26 -12.48 -0.17
C HIS A 84 -8.41 -11.95 -1.03
N THR A 85 -9.39 -11.34 -0.38
CA THR A 85 -10.51 -10.67 -1.03
C THR A 85 -10.65 -9.30 -0.39
N LEU A 86 -10.52 -8.24 -1.19
CA LEU A 86 -10.76 -6.86 -0.77
C LEU A 86 -12.09 -6.37 -1.32
N THR A 87 -12.91 -5.80 -0.46
CA THR A 87 -14.12 -5.06 -0.82
C THR A 87 -13.81 -3.59 -1.08
N LEU A 88 -14.80 -2.83 -1.56
CA LEU A 88 -14.69 -1.37 -1.61
C LEU A 88 -14.47 -0.74 -0.24
N ASP A 89 -15.03 -1.31 0.83
CA ASP A 89 -14.84 -0.78 2.19
C ASP A 89 -13.37 -0.93 2.63
N ASP A 90 -12.78 -2.09 2.35
CA ASP A 90 -11.35 -2.33 2.59
C ASP A 90 -10.48 -1.35 1.80
N LEU A 91 -10.74 -1.22 0.50
CA LEU A 91 -9.99 -0.31 -0.37
C LEU A 91 -10.20 1.18 -0.01
N SER A 92 -11.36 1.53 0.54
CA SER A 92 -11.66 2.90 0.99
C SER A 92 -10.82 3.32 2.19
N THR A 93 -10.17 2.38 2.89
CA THR A 93 -9.17 2.71 3.93
C THR A 93 -7.94 3.42 3.37
N LEU A 94 -7.67 3.30 2.07
CA LEU A 94 -6.61 4.02 1.37
C LEU A 94 -7.02 5.45 0.97
N ALA A 95 -8.29 5.83 1.11
CA ALA A 95 -8.74 7.19 0.83
C ALA A 95 -8.21 8.17 1.88
N ASP A 96 -7.70 9.31 1.40
CA ASP A 96 -7.36 10.50 2.18
C ASP A 96 -6.61 10.22 3.49
N GLN A 97 -7.31 10.29 4.61
CA GLN A 97 -6.79 10.22 5.98
C GLN A 97 -7.35 9.02 6.75
N ASN A 98 -7.92 8.04 6.04
CA ASN A 98 -8.45 6.83 6.65
C ASN A 98 -7.34 5.90 7.12
N TRP A 99 -7.63 5.13 8.16
CA TRP A 99 -6.70 4.16 8.74
C TRP A 99 -6.76 2.86 7.95
N LEU A 100 -5.60 2.32 7.59
CA LEU A 100 -5.53 1.03 6.91
C LEU A 100 -6.02 -0.09 7.81
N ASN A 101 -6.77 -1.01 7.23
CA ASN A 101 -7.19 -2.23 7.90
C ASN A 101 -6.24 -3.41 7.63
N ASP A 102 -6.51 -4.53 8.30
CA ASP A 102 -5.74 -5.76 8.18
C ASP A 102 -5.84 -6.40 6.80
N GLN A 103 -6.97 -6.26 6.08
CA GLN A 103 -7.15 -6.85 4.76
C GLN A 103 -6.18 -6.22 3.74
N VAL A 104 -6.13 -4.88 3.70
CA VAL A 104 -5.18 -4.12 2.88
C VAL A 104 -3.73 -4.46 3.26
N MET A 105 -3.43 -4.45 4.57
CA MET A 105 -2.08 -4.78 5.07
C MET A 105 -1.62 -6.17 4.61
N ASN A 106 -2.48 -7.17 4.76
CA ASN A 106 -2.16 -8.57 4.44
C ASN A 106 -2.07 -8.83 2.94
N MET A 107 -3.02 -8.33 2.13
CA MET A 107 -2.98 -8.54 0.69
C MET A 107 -1.79 -7.82 0.05
N TYR A 108 -1.48 -6.60 0.47
CA TYR A 108 -0.31 -5.90 -0.06
C TYR A 108 1.00 -6.57 0.36
N GLY A 109 1.07 -7.12 1.58
CA GLY A 109 2.19 -7.98 2.02
C GLY A 109 2.43 -9.19 1.12
N GLU A 110 1.36 -9.80 0.59
CA GLU A 110 1.46 -10.90 -0.39
C GLU A 110 2.06 -10.41 -1.73
N LEU A 111 1.71 -9.21 -2.19
CA LEU A 111 2.31 -8.61 -3.40
C LEU A 111 3.80 -8.30 -3.22
N ILE A 112 4.21 -7.87 -2.01
CA ILE A 112 5.62 -7.66 -1.66
C ILE A 112 6.39 -8.97 -1.73
N MET A 113 5.85 -10.05 -1.16
CA MET A 113 6.50 -11.37 -1.18
C MET A 113 6.74 -11.88 -2.60
N GLU A 114 5.75 -11.74 -3.48
CA GLU A 114 5.84 -12.13 -4.90
C GLU A 114 6.90 -11.31 -5.64
N SER A 115 6.88 -9.99 -5.46
CA SER A 115 7.82 -9.08 -6.13
C SER A 115 9.26 -9.30 -5.67
N ALA A 116 9.46 -9.76 -4.43
CA ALA A 116 10.77 -10.11 -3.88
C ALA A 116 11.20 -11.57 -4.18
N LEU A 117 10.53 -12.25 -5.12
CA LEU A 117 10.79 -13.65 -5.49
C LEU A 117 10.82 -14.59 -4.28
N HIS A 118 9.96 -14.31 -3.29
CA HIS A 118 9.87 -15.02 -2.00
C HIS A 118 11.16 -15.11 -1.18
N LYS A 119 12.17 -14.29 -1.46
CA LYS A 119 13.34 -14.14 -0.58
C LYS A 119 12.95 -13.44 0.74
N VAL A 120 11.93 -12.60 0.67
CA VAL A 120 11.33 -11.90 1.80
C VAL A 120 10.03 -12.60 2.20
N HIS A 121 9.76 -12.66 3.50
CA HIS A 121 8.50 -13.19 4.02
C HIS A 121 7.78 -12.13 4.84
N PHE A 122 6.56 -11.80 4.41
CA PHE A 122 5.66 -10.89 5.10
C PHE A 122 4.67 -11.70 5.93
N LEU A 123 4.73 -11.53 7.25
CA LEU A 123 3.86 -12.26 8.16
C LEU A 123 2.48 -11.61 8.17
N ASN A 124 1.46 -12.45 8.31
CA ASN A 124 0.10 -11.95 8.46
C ASN A 124 -0.03 -11.11 9.75
N SER A 125 -0.77 -10.00 9.67
CA SER A 125 -0.93 -9.03 10.76
C SER A 125 -1.52 -9.57 12.05
N PHE A 126 -2.24 -10.70 11.99
CA PHE A 126 -2.76 -11.38 13.18
C PHE A 126 -1.69 -12.18 13.94
N PHE A 127 -0.52 -12.43 13.36
CA PHE A 127 0.56 -13.22 13.96
C PHE A 127 0.95 -12.68 15.34
N HIS A 128 1.22 -11.37 15.45
CA HIS A 128 1.60 -10.75 16.71
C HIS A 128 0.52 -10.91 17.79
N ARG A 129 -0.74 -10.65 17.45
CA ARG A 129 -1.86 -10.80 18.39
C ARG A 129 -1.99 -12.25 18.87
N GLN A 130 -1.88 -13.20 17.96
CA GLN A 130 -1.94 -14.62 18.27
C GLN A 130 -0.79 -15.05 19.19
N LEU A 131 0.42 -14.56 18.94
CA LEU A 131 1.58 -14.80 19.77
C LEU A 131 1.40 -14.23 21.19
N MET A 132 0.94 -12.98 21.31
CA MET A 132 0.76 -12.34 22.61
C MET A 132 -0.33 -13.01 23.46
N THR A 133 -1.35 -13.58 22.82
CA THR A 133 -2.49 -14.21 23.51
C THR A 133 -2.26 -15.69 23.84
N LYS A 134 -1.59 -16.43 22.96
CA LYS A 134 -1.44 -17.90 23.08
C LYS A 134 0.01 -18.37 23.21
N GLY A 135 0.96 -17.45 23.29
CA GLY A 135 2.38 -17.75 23.33
C GLY A 135 2.87 -18.47 22.07
N TYR A 136 4.07 -19.05 22.16
CA TYR A 136 4.71 -19.76 21.05
C TYR A 136 3.84 -20.91 20.51
N ASP A 137 3.18 -21.66 21.39
CA ASP A 137 2.33 -22.79 21.00
C ASP A 137 1.15 -22.39 20.10
N GLY A 138 0.67 -21.14 20.23
CA GLY A 138 -0.38 -20.60 19.38
C GLY A 138 0.05 -20.24 17.96
N VAL A 139 1.35 -20.03 17.74
CA VAL A 139 1.93 -19.61 16.45
C VAL A 139 2.87 -20.62 15.82
N LYS A 140 3.31 -21.66 16.54
CA LYS A 140 4.25 -22.68 16.03
C LYS A 140 3.82 -23.35 14.72
N ARG A 141 2.52 -23.39 14.43
CA ARG A 141 1.97 -23.94 13.18
C ARG A 141 1.95 -22.95 12.02
N TRP A 142 1.97 -21.64 12.29
CA TRP A 142 1.93 -20.58 11.26
C TRP A 142 3.19 -20.57 10.41
N THR A 143 4.31 -21.00 10.99
CA THR A 143 5.62 -21.08 10.36
C THR A 143 5.99 -22.52 9.96
N LYS A 144 5.07 -23.47 10.09
CA LYS A 144 5.35 -24.90 9.81
C LYS A 144 5.51 -25.20 8.32
N GLN A 145 4.84 -24.44 7.46
CA GLN A 145 4.91 -24.61 6.00
C GLN A 145 5.92 -23.67 5.33
N VAL A 146 6.56 -22.77 6.09
CA VAL A 146 7.52 -21.80 5.57
C VAL A 146 8.78 -21.88 6.41
N ASP A 147 9.87 -22.32 5.80
CA ASP A 147 11.18 -22.20 6.45
C ASP A 147 11.57 -20.72 6.53
N LEU A 148 11.32 -20.10 7.68
CA LEU A 148 11.63 -18.69 7.92
C LEU A 148 13.14 -18.39 7.81
N PHE A 149 14.02 -19.35 8.07
CA PHE A 149 15.47 -19.13 8.02
C PHE A 149 16.05 -19.28 6.61
N SER A 150 15.28 -19.86 5.68
CA SER A 150 15.59 -19.82 4.25
C SER A 150 15.41 -18.42 3.64
N LYS A 151 14.75 -17.51 4.37
CA LYS A 151 14.44 -16.14 3.91
C LYS A 151 15.60 -15.21 4.23
N SER A 152 15.78 -14.16 3.42
CA SER A 152 16.75 -13.11 3.70
C SER A 152 16.21 -12.10 4.72
N LEU A 153 14.90 -11.84 4.68
CA LEU A 153 14.24 -10.83 5.52
C LEU A 153 12.84 -11.29 5.92
N LEU A 154 12.52 -11.13 7.20
CA LEU A 154 11.16 -11.26 7.71
C LEU A 154 10.60 -9.87 7.99
N LEU A 155 9.36 -9.64 7.55
CA LEU A 155 8.59 -8.42 7.78
C LEU A 155 7.39 -8.78 8.65
N VAL A 156 7.31 -8.22 9.86
CA VAL A 156 6.28 -8.52 10.84
C VAL A 156 5.48 -7.26 11.13
N PRO A 157 4.34 -7.03 10.45
CA PRO A 157 3.45 -5.92 10.80
C PRO A 157 2.84 -6.16 12.18
N ILE A 158 2.88 -5.15 13.03
CA ILE A 158 2.38 -5.18 14.40
C ILE A 158 1.25 -4.17 14.50
N HIS A 159 0.06 -4.66 14.84
CA HIS A 159 -1.08 -3.81 15.19
C HIS A 159 -1.17 -3.62 16.70
N LEU A 160 -1.15 -2.37 17.14
CA LEU A 160 -1.15 -1.93 18.53
C LEU A 160 -2.34 -1.00 18.78
N GLU A 161 -3.52 -1.58 19.02
CA GLU A 161 -4.80 -0.88 19.24
C GLU A 161 -5.16 0.09 18.10
N VAL A 162 -4.54 1.26 18.07
CA VAL A 162 -4.75 2.37 17.13
C VAL A 162 -3.50 2.70 16.30
N HIS A 163 -2.49 1.83 16.30
CA HIS A 163 -1.21 2.09 15.64
C HIS A 163 -0.64 0.88 14.91
N TRP A 164 -0.04 1.10 13.75
CA TRP A 164 0.74 0.11 13.01
C TRP A 164 2.22 0.42 13.12
N CYS A 165 3.02 -0.58 13.49
CA CYS A 165 4.48 -0.53 13.33
C CYS A 165 5.00 -1.80 12.66
N LEU A 166 6.27 -1.80 12.28
CA LEU A 166 6.90 -2.92 11.59
C LEU A 166 8.12 -3.38 12.36
N VAL A 167 8.20 -4.69 12.62
CA VAL A 167 9.44 -5.32 13.07
C VAL A 167 10.03 -6.11 11.93
N THR A 168 11.35 -6.03 11.76
CA THR A 168 12.04 -6.82 10.76
C THR A 168 13.10 -7.70 11.39
N ALA A 169 13.28 -8.91 10.85
CA ALA A 169 14.44 -9.75 11.14
C ALA A 169 15.23 -9.98 9.85
N ASP A 170 16.37 -9.32 9.72
CA ASP A 170 17.34 -9.54 8.66
C ASP A 170 18.16 -10.78 9.02
N ILE A 171 17.91 -11.88 8.33
CA ILE A 171 18.50 -13.19 8.63
C ILE A 171 19.97 -13.23 8.20
N VAL A 172 20.33 -12.46 7.17
CA VAL A 172 21.68 -12.37 6.61
C VAL A 172 22.57 -11.54 7.52
N LYS A 173 22.12 -10.34 7.89
CA LYS A 173 22.86 -9.42 8.78
C LYS A 173 22.69 -9.75 10.27
N LYS A 174 21.85 -10.73 10.61
CA LYS A 174 21.49 -11.08 11.99
C LYS A 174 21.05 -9.85 12.78
N LYS A 175 20.15 -9.04 12.19
CA LYS A 175 19.68 -7.79 12.80
C LYS A 175 18.17 -7.77 12.95
N ILE A 176 17.69 -7.38 14.14
CA ILE A 176 16.28 -7.07 14.37
C ILE A 176 16.13 -5.55 14.49
N CYS A 177 15.23 -4.99 13.69
CA CYS A 177 14.96 -3.55 13.68
C CYS A 177 13.47 -3.29 13.91
N LEU A 178 13.18 -2.18 14.58
CA LEU A 178 11.83 -1.66 14.75
C LEU A 178 11.68 -0.40 13.91
N TYR A 179 10.58 -0.36 13.14
CA TYR A 179 10.20 0.75 12.29
C TYR A 179 8.87 1.30 12.79
N ASP A 180 8.94 2.44 13.46
CA ASP A 180 7.79 3.17 13.99
C ASP A 180 7.81 4.61 13.45
N SER A 181 6.84 4.93 12.60
CA SER A 181 6.67 6.26 12.01
C SER A 181 6.27 7.35 13.02
N GLN A 182 5.75 6.99 14.20
CA GLN A 182 5.41 7.95 15.25
C GLN A 182 6.52 8.14 16.29
N GLY A 183 7.57 7.31 16.26
CA GLY A 183 8.67 7.36 17.23
C GLY A 183 8.28 7.02 18.68
N ASN A 184 7.05 6.55 18.92
CA ASN A 184 6.50 6.29 20.25
C ASN A 184 6.81 4.87 20.77
N ALA A 185 7.50 4.03 19.99
CA ALA A 185 7.71 2.63 20.31
C ALA A 185 8.72 2.31 21.42
N LEU A 186 9.32 3.31 22.07
CA LEU A 186 10.20 3.11 23.23
C LEU A 186 9.49 2.44 24.43
N GLN A 187 8.15 2.37 24.46
CA GLN A 187 7.40 1.68 25.52
C GLN A 187 6.88 0.26 25.21
N LYS A 188 7.13 -0.36 24.04
CA LYS A 188 6.50 -1.66 23.67
C LYS A 188 7.50 -2.78 23.34
N VAL A 189 8.37 -3.02 24.33
CA VAL A 189 9.56 -3.90 24.40
C VAL A 189 9.31 -5.42 24.18
N ASN A 190 8.06 -5.89 24.11
CA ASN A 190 7.77 -7.34 24.17
C ASN A 190 8.08 -8.12 22.88
N ILE A 191 7.93 -7.51 21.70
CA ILE A 191 8.12 -8.23 20.43
C ILE A 191 9.60 -8.46 20.08
N LEU A 192 10.46 -7.48 20.37
CA LEU A 192 11.91 -7.62 20.27
C LEU A 192 12.41 -8.73 21.20
N LYS A 193 11.94 -8.74 22.44
CA LYS A 193 12.27 -9.79 23.42
C LYS A 193 11.84 -11.18 22.95
N TYR A 194 10.67 -11.30 22.32
CA TYR A 194 10.21 -12.56 21.73
C TYR A 194 11.14 -13.04 20.60
N LEU A 195 11.43 -12.19 19.61
CA LEU A 195 12.25 -12.58 18.46
C LEU A 195 13.68 -12.97 18.88
N MET A 196 14.24 -12.28 19.87
CA MET A 196 15.53 -12.67 20.45
C MET A 196 15.47 -14.02 21.16
N THR A 197 14.36 -14.34 21.82
CA THR A 197 14.13 -15.64 22.47
C THR A 197 14.01 -16.76 21.44
N GLU A 198 13.21 -16.55 20.38
CA GLU A 198 13.04 -17.50 19.26
C GLU A 198 14.37 -17.81 18.56
N ALA A 199 15.18 -16.79 18.28
CA ALA A 199 16.49 -16.95 17.66
C ALA A 199 17.42 -17.83 18.53
N LYS A 200 17.38 -17.63 19.86
CA LYS A 200 18.14 -18.43 20.83
C LYS A 200 17.65 -19.87 20.88
N GLU A 201 16.34 -20.10 20.91
CA GLU A 201 15.75 -21.46 20.90
C GLU A 201 16.11 -22.24 19.64
N LYS A 202 16.22 -21.56 18.49
CA LYS A 202 16.61 -22.15 17.21
C LYS A 202 18.13 -22.17 16.96
N LYS A 203 18.94 -22.00 18.03
CA LYS A 203 20.42 -22.04 18.02
C LYS A 203 21.05 -21.10 16.99
N GLN A 204 20.40 -19.99 16.67
CA GLN A 204 21.00 -18.96 15.82
C GLN A 204 22.00 -18.15 16.65
N THR A 205 23.06 -17.65 15.99
CA THR A 205 23.95 -16.63 16.57
C THR A 205 23.15 -15.40 16.99
N ALA A 206 23.57 -14.72 18.06
CA ALA A 206 22.85 -13.59 18.64
C ALA A 206 22.53 -12.51 17.60
N PHE A 207 21.28 -12.01 17.62
CA PHE A 207 20.85 -10.90 16.77
C PHE A 207 21.15 -9.56 17.46
N GLU A 208 21.63 -8.59 16.69
CA GLU A 208 21.81 -7.21 17.16
C GLU A 208 20.49 -6.43 17.04
N SER A 209 20.19 -5.60 18.04
CA SER A 209 19.08 -4.64 17.97
C SER A 209 19.60 -3.28 17.50
N GLY A 210 18.81 -2.57 16.71
CA GLY A 210 19.17 -1.20 16.29
C GLY A 210 17.98 -0.35 15.87
N TRP A 211 18.19 0.96 15.91
CA TRP A 211 17.24 1.96 15.46
C TRP A 211 17.66 2.46 14.07
N ALA A 212 16.75 2.41 13.10
CA ALA A 212 16.98 3.00 11.79
C ALA A 212 16.59 4.48 11.81
N LYS A 213 17.36 5.35 11.15
CA LYS A 213 16.89 6.68 10.77
C LYS A 213 15.85 6.47 9.66
N ILE A 214 14.59 6.67 9.98
CA ILE A 214 13.47 6.41 9.08
C ILE A 214 12.62 7.66 8.92
N PRO A 215 11.91 7.81 7.79
CA PRO A 215 10.86 8.80 7.64
C PRO A 215 9.89 8.76 8.84
N GLN A 216 9.34 9.90 9.25
CA GLN A 216 8.37 9.97 10.34
C GLN A 216 7.06 10.54 9.80
N GLN A 217 5.94 10.07 10.34
CA GLN A 217 4.64 10.65 10.05
C GLN A 217 4.46 11.93 10.87
N THR A 218 3.65 12.85 10.37
CA THR A 218 3.31 14.10 11.09
C THR A 218 1.80 14.21 11.38
N ASN A 219 1.09 13.10 11.30
CA ASN A 219 -0.34 12.97 11.63
C ASN A 219 -0.57 11.66 12.41
N GLU A 220 -1.83 11.29 12.63
CA GLU A 220 -2.20 10.13 13.46
C GLU A 220 -2.66 8.90 12.66
N ASN A 221 -2.81 9.02 11.33
CA ASN A 221 -3.55 8.05 10.51
C ASN A 221 -2.72 7.32 9.44
N ASP A 222 -1.51 7.77 9.15
CA ASP A 222 -0.70 7.22 8.06
C ASP A 222 0.21 6.06 8.49
N CYS A 223 0.22 5.66 9.76
CA CYS A 223 1.11 4.62 10.28
C CYS A 223 1.06 3.31 9.47
N GLY A 224 -0.14 2.88 9.04
CA GLY A 224 -0.30 1.73 8.17
C GLY A 224 0.36 1.89 6.79
N VAL A 225 0.27 3.09 6.21
CA VAL A 225 0.90 3.40 4.90
C VAL A 225 2.41 3.42 5.03
N PHE A 226 2.95 4.02 6.11
CA PHE A 226 4.38 3.98 6.40
C PHE A 226 4.87 2.54 6.57
N VAL A 227 4.15 1.68 7.30
CA VAL A 227 4.49 0.26 7.43
C VAL A 227 4.57 -0.44 6.07
N LEU A 228 3.60 -0.21 5.19
CA LEU A 228 3.62 -0.79 3.84
C LEU A 228 4.77 -0.24 2.99
N GLU A 229 5.08 1.05 3.09
CA GLU A 229 6.18 1.66 2.33
C GLU A 229 7.56 1.20 2.83
N TYR A 230 7.77 1.13 4.15
CA TYR A 230 8.98 0.53 4.72
C TYR A 230 9.16 -0.90 4.24
N SER A 231 8.10 -1.70 4.33
CA SER A 231 8.09 -3.10 3.93
C SER A 231 8.48 -3.25 2.46
N ARG A 232 7.89 -2.42 1.59
CA ARG A 232 8.18 -2.41 0.17
C ARG A 232 9.64 -2.06 -0.11
N CYS A 233 10.13 -0.94 0.39
CA CYS A 233 11.50 -0.50 0.13
C CYS A 233 12.53 -1.52 0.65
N LEU A 234 12.34 -2.03 1.87
CA LEU A 234 13.22 -3.03 2.45
C LEU A 234 13.23 -4.34 1.65
N ALA A 235 12.06 -4.77 1.17
CA ALA A 235 11.94 -6.00 0.39
C ALA A 235 12.58 -5.89 -1.01
N LEU A 236 12.52 -4.70 -1.61
CA LEU A 236 13.10 -4.41 -2.92
C LEU A 236 14.56 -3.91 -2.86
N GLY A 237 15.12 -3.76 -1.66
CA GLY A 237 16.47 -3.21 -1.47
C GLY A 237 16.59 -1.71 -1.80
N GLU A 238 15.47 -0.99 -1.81
CA GLU A 238 15.39 0.44 -2.08
C GLU A 238 15.64 1.25 -0.78
N PRO A 239 16.24 2.45 -0.88
CA PRO A 239 16.42 3.31 0.27
C PRO A 239 15.09 3.91 0.73
N LEU A 240 14.96 4.21 2.03
CA LEU A 240 13.76 4.85 2.62
C LEU A 240 13.74 6.36 2.32
N GLN A 241 13.64 6.72 1.04
CA GLN A 241 13.67 8.08 0.53
C GLN A 241 12.25 8.59 0.21
N PHE A 242 11.44 8.72 1.25
CA PHE A 242 10.10 9.31 1.14
C PHE A 242 9.78 10.12 2.40
N SER A 243 8.71 10.91 2.34
CA SER A 243 8.27 11.77 3.43
C SER A 243 6.75 11.76 3.56
N GLN A 244 6.25 12.41 4.61
CA GLN A 244 4.82 12.66 4.79
C GLN A 244 4.14 13.30 3.56
N LYS A 245 4.87 14.12 2.79
CA LYS A 245 4.34 14.80 1.59
C LYS A 245 4.01 13.83 0.46
N ASP A 246 4.66 12.66 0.45
CA ASP A 246 4.51 11.65 -0.60
C ASP A 246 3.33 10.71 -0.32
N ILE A 247 2.85 10.67 0.93
CA ILE A 247 1.82 9.72 1.38
C ILE A 247 0.52 9.78 0.55
N PRO A 248 -0.02 10.95 0.16
CA PRO A 248 -1.19 10.97 -0.72
C PRO A 248 -0.95 10.28 -2.07
N LYS A 249 0.27 10.37 -2.63
CA LYS A 249 0.64 9.68 -3.87
C LYS A 249 0.84 8.19 -3.63
N ILE A 250 1.47 7.82 -2.51
CA ILE A 250 1.71 6.42 -2.11
C ILE A 250 0.39 5.70 -1.87
N ARG A 251 -0.58 6.29 -1.16
CA ARG A 251 -1.92 5.73 -0.95
C ARG A 251 -2.61 5.36 -2.27
N LYS A 252 -2.55 6.26 -3.26
CA LYS A 252 -3.09 6.01 -4.61
C LYS A 252 -2.34 4.90 -5.35
N ARG A 253 -1.00 4.85 -5.19
CA ARG A 253 -0.17 3.79 -5.76
C ARG A 253 -0.56 2.43 -5.18
N ILE A 254 -0.62 2.31 -3.86
CA ILE A 254 -1.00 1.07 -3.16
C ILE A 254 -2.39 0.60 -3.61
N TYR A 255 -3.37 1.51 -3.70
CA TYR A 255 -4.71 1.17 -4.19
C TYR A 255 -4.64 0.56 -5.59
N LYS A 256 -3.93 1.23 -6.51
CA LYS A 256 -3.77 0.77 -7.89
C LYS A 256 -3.06 -0.58 -7.96
N GLU A 257 -1.98 -0.75 -7.20
CA GLU A 257 -1.20 -1.99 -7.09
C GLU A 257 -2.03 -3.16 -6.55
N LEU A 258 -2.94 -2.90 -5.60
CA LEU A 258 -3.88 -3.90 -5.09
C LEU A 258 -4.88 -4.32 -6.16
N CYS A 259 -5.55 -3.38 -6.83
CA CYS A 259 -6.49 -3.69 -7.90
C CYS A 259 -5.83 -4.42 -9.07
N ASP A 260 -4.62 -4.00 -9.45
CA ASP A 260 -3.86 -4.59 -10.55
C ASP A 260 -3.10 -5.87 -10.11
N CYS A 261 -3.17 -6.22 -8.81
CA CYS A 261 -2.52 -7.38 -8.20
C CYS A 261 -1.02 -7.47 -8.49
N LYS A 262 -0.33 -6.32 -8.53
CA LYS A 262 1.08 -6.21 -8.90
C LYS A 262 1.71 -4.94 -8.33
N LEU A 263 2.97 -5.04 -7.88
CA LEU A 263 3.77 -3.86 -7.56
C LEU A 263 4.37 -3.23 -8.82
N TYR A 264 4.32 -1.90 -8.91
CA TYR A 264 4.97 -1.13 -9.96
C TYR A 264 6.37 -0.74 -9.54
N GLU A 265 7.38 -0.86 -10.40
CA GLU A 265 8.71 -0.29 -10.13
C GLU A 265 8.59 1.23 -9.90
N GLN A 266 9.41 1.79 -9.00
CA GLN A 266 9.47 3.25 -8.86
C GLN A 266 10.05 3.84 -10.14
N GLY A 267 9.21 4.51 -10.94
CA GLY A 267 9.63 5.30 -12.11
C GLY A 267 9.92 6.75 -11.76
#